data_AF-K1SHK4-F1
#
_entry.id   AF-K1SHK4-F1
#
_cell.length_a   1.000
_cell.length_b   1.000
_cell.length_c   1.000
_cell.angle_alpha   90.00
_cell.angle_beta   90.00
_cell.angle_gamma   90.00
#
_symmetry.space_group_name_H-M   'P 1'
#
loop_
_entity.id
_entity.type
_entity.pdbx_description
1 polymer ?
#
loop_
_entity_poly.entity_id
_entity_poly.type
_entity_poly.pdbx_seq_one_letter_code
_entity_poly.pdbx_strand_id
1 'polypeptide(L)'
;EGYQKLLRYDGFFLADVVGLGKTVIATMIAKKFLIENGRDKTKILVVYPPAVEHNWKATFKDFGIDKYVNFISNGSLSKILDEDNYNYWNADEFDLILVDEAHKFRSHTTSAFEQLQEICKMPRIENGNIPGFKKKVMLISATPMNNTPADIYTEIQLFQDPRRCTIDGVSNLTAFFSPLIKEFKQLKREPNFDISRFKKLAERVRDRVIKPLTVRRTRTDIENVPRYNKDVNGFPKVERPIESRY
;
A
#
# COMPACT_ATOMS: atom_id res chain seq x y z
N GLU A 1 -15.03 -2.85 0.68
CA GLU A 1 -14.23 -2.35 1.82
C GLU A 1 -13.05 -1.47 1.40
N GLY A 2 -12.09 -1.95 0.59
CA GLY A 2 -10.89 -1.17 0.24
C GLY A 2 -11.14 0.22 -0.34
N TYR A 3 -12.08 0.32 -1.28
CA TYR A 3 -12.49 1.61 -1.82
C TYR A 3 -13.02 2.59 -0.75
N GLN A 4 -13.75 2.11 0.25
CA GLN A 4 -14.25 2.96 1.34
C GLN A 4 -13.11 3.43 2.25
N LYS A 5 -12.13 2.56 2.52
CA LYS A 5 -10.92 2.94 3.27
C LYS A 5 -10.08 3.95 2.50
N LEU A 6 -9.95 3.79 1.19
CA LEU A 6 -9.26 4.72 0.29
C LEU A 6 -9.87 6.13 0.39
N LEU A 7 -11.20 6.25 0.36
CA LEU A 7 -11.87 7.54 0.49
C LEU A 7 -11.72 8.14 1.90
N ARG A 8 -11.92 7.33 2.95
CA ARG A 8 -11.91 7.78 4.36
C ARG A 8 -10.52 8.16 4.86
N TYR A 9 -9.52 7.36 4.54
CA TYR A 9 -8.17 7.48 5.09
C TYR A 9 -7.14 7.97 4.07
N ASP A 10 -7.55 8.45 2.90
CA ASP A 10 -6.65 8.85 1.80
C ASP A 10 -5.70 7.73 1.32
N GLY A 11 -5.78 6.54 1.90
CA GLY A 11 -4.95 5.41 1.57
C GLY A 11 -5.14 4.23 2.50
N PHE A 12 -4.66 3.08 2.07
CA PHE A 12 -4.82 1.82 2.80
C PHE A 12 -3.80 0.77 2.32
N PHE A 13 -3.62 -0.27 3.13
CA PHE A 13 -2.81 -1.43 2.80
C PHE A 13 -3.67 -2.54 2.17
N LEU A 14 -3.32 -2.98 0.97
CA LEU A 14 -3.89 -4.17 0.34
C LEU A 14 -3.01 -5.39 0.68
N ALA A 15 -3.41 -6.12 1.71
CA ALA A 15 -2.65 -7.26 2.25
C ALA A 15 -3.38 -8.59 2.03
N ASP A 16 -3.39 -9.09 0.80
CA ASP A 16 -3.80 -10.46 0.50
C ASP A 16 -2.69 -11.50 0.68
N VAL A 17 -3.06 -12.78 0.83
CA VAL A 17 -2.14 -13.91 0.74
C VAL A 17 -1.49 -13.96 -0.65
N VAL A 18 -0.22 -14.39 -0.70
CA VAL A 18 0.52 -14.58 -1.97
C VAL A 18 -0.25 -15.53 -2.89
N GLY A 19 -0.39 -15.14 -4.17
CA GLY A 19 -1.09 -15.91 -5.20
C GLY A 19 -2.58 -15.59 -5.39
N LEU A 20 -3.14 -14.62 -4.67
CA LEU A 20 -4.57 -14.27 -4.74
C LEU A 20 -4.95 -13.19 -5.77
N GLY A 21 -4.03 -12.80 -6.66
CA GLY A 21 -4.33 -11.79 -7.68
C GLY A 21 -4.43 -10.36 -7.14
N LYS A 22 -3.51 -9.95 -6.25
CA LYS A 22 -3.41 -8.57 -5.73
C LYS A 22 -3.47 -7.52 -6.84
N THR A 23 -2.76 -7.76 -7.94
CA THR A 23 -2.77 -6.89 -9.13
C THR A 23 -4.18 -6.73 -9.68
N VAL A 24 -4.94 -7.81 -9.83
CA VAL A 24 -6.34 -7.77 -10.32
C VAL A 24 -7.22 -6.96 -9.36
N ILE A 25 -7.14 -7.22 -8.06
CA ILE A 25 -7.94 -6.50 -7.04
C ILE A 25 -7.57 -5.01 -7.01
N ALA A 26 -6.28 -4.70 -7.07
CA ALA A 26 -5.79 -3.33 -7.13
C ALA A 26 -6.31 -2.61 -8.37
N THR A 27 -6.24 -3.24 -9.55
CA THR A 27 -6.78 -2.71 -10.81
C THR A 27 -8.31 -2.54 -10.74
N MET A 28 -9.04 -3.44 -10.07
CA MET A 28 -10.48 -3.30 -9.83
C MET A 28 -10.81 -2.07 -8.99
N ILE A 29 -10.07 -1.84 -7.90
CA ILE A 29 -10.24 -0.66 -7.04
C ILE A 29 -9.87 0.61 -7.81
N ALA A 30 -8.79 0.58 -8.60
CA ALA A 30 -8.38 1.69 -9.44
C ALA A 30 -9.42 2.03 -10.51
N LYS A 31 -9.98 1.03 -11.19
CA LYS A 31 -11.09 1.22 -12.15
C LYS A 31 -12.32 1.83 -11.49
N LYS A 32 -12.65 1.40 -10.27
CA LYS A 32 -13.75 1.98 -9.51
C LYS A 32 -13.49 3.46 -9.17
N PHE A 33 -12.30 3.78 -8.68
CA PHE A 33 -11.88 5.15 -8.41
C PHE A 33 -11.94 6.03 -9.66
N LEU A 34 -11.42 5.54 -10.78
CA LEU A 34 -11.47 6.19 -12.09
C LEU A 34 -12.91 6.54 -12.52
N ILE A 35 -13.85 5.62 -12.33
CA ILE A 35 -15.26 5.86 -12.70
C ILE A 35 -15.89 6.91 -11.78
N GLU A 36 -15.65 6.82 -10.47
CA GLU A 36 -16.27 7.74 -9.51
C GLU A 36 -15.64 9.14 -9.55
N ASN A 37 -14.32 9.27 -9.63
CA ASN A 37 -13.62 10.55 -9.74
C ASN A 37 -13.86 11.23 -11.10
N GLY A 38 -14.19 10.46 -12.14
CA GLY A 38 -14.41 10.91 -13.50
C GLY A 38 -13.25 10.53 -14.40
N ARG A 39 -13.55 9.78 -15.47
CA ARG A 39 -12.52 9.14 -16.32
C ARG A 39 -11.51 10.13 -16.86
N ASP A 40 -11.98 11.23 -17.42
CA ASP A 40 -11.12 12.21 -18.10
C ASP A 40 -10.44 13.20 -17.15
N LYS A 41 -10.67 13.06 -15.84
CA LYS A 41 -10.09 13.86 -14.76
C LYS A 41 -9.30 13.02 -13.76
N THR A 42 -8.88 11.84 -14.19
CA THR A 42 -8.20 10.90 -13.31
C THR A 42 -6.96 10.35 -13.97
N LYS A 43 -5.83 10.56 -13.32
CA LYS A 43 -4.56 9.96 -13.69
C LYS A 43 -4.05 9.06 -12.58
N ILE A 44 -3.59 7.88 -12.97
CA ILE A 44 -3.14 6.83 -12.06
C ILE A 44 -1.64 6.64 -12.22
N LEU A 45 -0.90 6.51 -11.11
CA LEU A 45 0.49 6.08 -11.11
C LEU A 45 0.59 4.68 -10.53
N VAL A 46 1.26 3.77 -11.24
CA VAL A 46 1.63 2.46 -10.71
C VAL A 46 3.14 2.40 -10.56
N VAL A 47 3.60 2.29 -9.31
CA VAL A 47 4.99 2.06 -8.94
C VAL A 47 5.18 0.57 -8.69
N TYR A 48 6.08 -0.07 -9.43
CA TYR A 48 6.27 -1.53 -9.35
C TYR A 48 7.75 -1.95 -9.39
N PRO A 49 8.10 -3.16 -8.92
CA PRO A 49 9.41 -3.74 -9.18
C PRO A 49 9.48 -4.32 -10.61
N PRO A 50 10.61 -4.20 -11.34
CA PRO A 50 10.70 -4.58 -12.76
C PRO A 50 10.15 -5.96 -13.13
N ALA A 51 10.29 -6.94 -12.23
CA ALA A 51 9.85 -8.32 -12.44
C ALA A 51 8.34 -8.49 -12.68
N VAL A 52 7.49 -7.54 -12.26
CA VAL A 52 6.02 -7.63 -12.39
C VAL A 52 5.43 -6.65 -13.40
N GLU A 53 6.27 -5.94 -14.16
CA GLU A 53 5.84 -4.95 -15.14
C GLU A 53 4.79 -5.48 -16.12
N HIS A 54 5.10 -6.62 -16.73
CA HIS A 54 4.24 -7.21 -17.75
C HIS A 54 2.85 -7.53 -17.20
N ASN A 55 2.79 -8.06 -15.97
CA ASN A 55 1.54 -8.40 -15.30
C ASN A 55 0.68 -7.15 -15.04
N TRP A 56 1.29 -6.04 -14.58
CA TRP A 56 0.57 -4.79 -14.37
C TRP A 56 0.02 -4.21 -15.67
N LYS A 57 0.86 -4.09 -16.71
CA LYS A 57 0.45 -3.56 -18.02
C LYS A 57 -0.64 -4.41 -18.67
N ALA A 58 -0.51 -5.73 -18.65
CA ALA A 58 -1.52 -6.64 -19.16
C ALA A 58 -2.85 -6.49 -18.42
N THR A 59 -2.82 -6.51 -17.08
CA THR A 59 -4.05 -6.39 -16.27
C THR A 59 -4.77 -5.06 -16.51
N PHE A 60 -4.06 -3.92 -16.59
CA PHE A 60 -4.71 -2.63 -16.88
C PHE A 60 -5.35 -2.59 -18.26
N LYS A 61 -4.70 -3.21 -19.25
CA LYS A 61 -5.22 -3.35 -20.61
C LYS A 61 -6.49 -4.22 -20.66
N ASP A 62 -6.48 -5.36 -19.98
CA ASP A 62 -7.65 -6.26 -19.89
C ASP A 62 -8.84 -5.55 -19.22
N PHE A 63 -8.57 -4.64 -18.29
CA PHE A 63 -9.59 -3.82 -17.63
C PHE A 63 -10.02 -2.59 -18.45
N GLY A 64 -9.33 -2.28 -19.56
CA GLY A 64 -9.60 -1.14 -20.44
C GLY A 64 -9.32 0.22 -19.80
N ILE A 65 -8.32 0.29 -18.92
CA ILE A 65 -7.93 1.52 -18.19
C ILE A 65 -6.46 1.90 -18.39
N ASP A 66 -5.76 1.24 -19.32
CA ASP A 66 -4.35 1.44 -19.66
C ASP A 66 -4.02 2.85 -20.16
N LYS A 67 -4.98 3.57 -20.74
CA LYS A 67 -4.81 4.98 -21.15
C LYS A 67 -4.83 6.00 -20.00
N TYR A 68 -5.25 5.60 -18.80
CA TYR A 68 -5.38 6.49 -17.64
C TYR A 68 -4.26 6.30 -16.61
N VAL A 69 -3.18 5.62 -17.00
CA VAL A 69 -2.13 5.20 -16.08
C VAL A 69 -0.73 5.41 -16.65
N ASN A 70 0.19 5.85 -15.79
CA ASN A 70 1.62 5.74 -16.02
C ASN A 70 2.23 4.63 -15.16
N PHE A 71 3.18 3.92 -15.76
CA PHE A 71 3.89 2.79 -15.19
C PHE A 71 5.35 3.19 -14.94
N ILE A 72 5.76 3.18 -13.67
CA ILE A 72 7.14 3.50 -13.30
C ILE A 72 7.75 2.40 -12.42
N SER A 73 9.02 2.09 -12.66
CA SER A 73 9.75 1.21 -11.77
C SER A 73 10.12 1.94 -10.47
N ASN A 74 10.19 1.20 -9.37
CA ASN A 74 10.57 1.75 -8.07
C ASN A 74 11.96 2.44 -8.03
N GLY A 75 12.86 2.13 -8.98
CA GLY A 75 14.18 2.76 -9.11
C GLY A 75 14.21 3.96 -10.06
N SER A 76 13.07 4.43 -10.57
CA SER A 76 13.01 5.52 -11.56
C SER A 76 12.02 6.62 -11.17
N LEU A 77 11.71 6.77 -9.88
CA LEU A 77 10.76 7.76 -9.39
C LEU A 77 11.16 9.21 -9.71
N SER A 78 12.47 9.50 -9.83
CA SER A 78 12.95 10.81 -10.26
C SER A 78 12.37 11.26 -11.60
N LYS A 79 12.01 10.33 -12.50
CA LYS A 79 11.42 10.65 -13.80
C LYS A 79 10.02 11.26 -13.71
N ILE A 80 9.32 11.05 -12.59
CA ILE A 80 7.99 11.62 -12.31
C ILE A 80 8.11 13.02 -11.69
N LEU A 81 9.24 13.30 -11.03
CA LEU A 81 9.54 14.60 -10.42
C LEU A 81 10.27 15.54 -11.39
N ASP A 82 10.71 15.03 -12.54
CA ASP A 82 11.35 15.79 -13.60
C ASP A 82 10.28 16.41 -14.51
N GLU A 83 9.96 17.69 -14.27
CA GLU A 83 8.92 18.43 -15.02
C GLU A 83 9.24 18.60 -16.51
N ASP A 84 10.51 18.46 -16.91
CA ASP A 84 10.94 18.54 -18.31
C ASP A 84 10.80 17.18 -19.05
N ASN A 85 10.37 16.12 -18.34
CA ASN A 85 10.25 14.78 -18.90
C ASN A 85 8.84 14.49 -19.45
N TYR A 86 8.64 14.80 -20.73
CA TYR A 86 7.37 14.58 -21.46
C TYR A 86 6.94 13.11 -21.64
N ASN A 87 7.73 12.12 -21.21
CA ASN A 87 7.33 10.71 -21.26
C ASN A 87 6.34 10.32 -20.15
N TYR A 88 6.25 11.14 -19.11
CA TYR A 88 5.37 10.91 -17.97
C TYR A 88 4.57 12.18 -17.67
N TRP A 89 3.46 12.00 -16.95
CA TRP A 89 2.76 13.11 -16.31
C TRP A 89 3.53 13.56 -15.08
N ASN A 90 3.37 14.83 -14.73
CA ASN A 90 3.98 15.41 -13.55
C ASN A 90 3.35 14.86 -12.28
N ALA A 91 4.08 14.93 -11.17
CA ALA A 91 3.66 14.38 -9.89
C ALA A 91 2.31 14.95 -9.38
N ASP A 92 2.03 16.23 -9.62
CA ASP A 92 0.80 16.92 -9.22
C ASP A 92 -0.44 16.46 -10.02
N GLU A 93 -0.24 15.95 -11.24
CA GLU A 93 -1.31 15.49 -12.12
C GLU A 93 -1.94 14.16 -11.67
N PHE A 94 -1.24 13.35 -10.87
CA PHE A 94 -1.77 12.06 -10.42
C PHE A 94 -2.82 12.19 -9.31
N ASP A 95 -3.87 11.39 -9.40
CA ASP A 95 -4.93 11.29 -8.40
C ASP A 95 -4.79 10.08 -7.47
N LEU A 96 -4.37 8.95 -8.05
CA LEU A 96 -4.31 7.66 -7.41
C LEU A 96 -2.94 7.03 -7.64
N ILE A 97 -2.29 6.62 -6.55
CA ILE A 97 -0.97 6.01 -6.58
C ILE A 97 -1.08 4.58 -6.04
N LEU A 98 -0.61 3.62 -6.83
CA LEU A 98 -0.48 2.22 -6.45
C LEU A 98 0.99 1.93 -6.26
N VAL A 99 1.36 1.47 -5.06
CA VAL A 99 2.75 1.11 -4.76
C VAL A 99 2.82 -0.39 -4.51
N ASP A 100 3.36 -1.13 -5.48
CA ASP A 100 3.60 -2.55 -5.34
C ASP A 100 4.93 -2.82 -4.62
N GLU A 101 4.92 -3.89 -3.82
CA GLU A 101 5.98 -4.20 -2.86
C GLU A 101 6.41 -3.01 -2.00
N ALA A 102 5.42 -2.32 -1.42
CA ALA A 102 5.62 -1.12 -0.60
C ALA A 102 6.64 -1.30 0.54
N HIS A 103 6.85 -2.55 0.99
CA HIS A 103 7.85 -2.90 2.00
C HIS A 103 9.29 -2.51 1.60
N LYS A 104 9.57 -2.30 0.31
CA LYS A 104 10.87 -1.80 -0.19
C LYS A 104 11.11 -0.33 0.16
N PHE A 105 10.07 0.43 0.50
CA PHE A 105 10.12 1.85 0.84
C PHE A 105 10.05 2.14 2.35
N ARG A 106 10.31 1.14 3.20
CA ARG A 106 10.19 1.27 4.66
C ARG A 106 11.21 2.22 5.32
N SER A 107 12.31 2.53 4.64
CA SER A 107 13.40 3.34 5.19
C SER A 107 13.30 4.80 4.76
N HIS A 108 12.98 5.67 5.73
CA HIS A 108 12.88 7.13 5.58
C HIS A 108 14.11 7.79 4.95
N THR A 109 15.29 7.21 5.13
CA THR A 109 16.57 7.79 4.70
C THR A 109 16.95 7.42 3.27
N THR A 110 16.07 6.74 2.54
CA THR A 110 16.35 6.37 1.14
C THR A 110 15.81 7.46 0.23
N SER A 111 16.63 7.91 -0.72
CA SER A 111 16.20 8.86 -1.76
C SER A 111 14.93 8.39 -2.47
N ALA A 112 14.77 7.08 -2.67
CA ALA A 112 13.56 6.49 -3.25
C ALA A 112 12.31 6.72 -2.39
N PHE A 113 12.41 6.67 -1.06
CA PHE A 113 11.27 6.99 -0.18
C PHE A 113 10.95 8.48 -0.19
N GLU A 114 11.97 9.35 -0.15
CA GLU A 114 11.77 10.81 -0.22
C GLU A 114 11.03 11.21 -1.50
N GLN A 115 11.48 10.69 -2.65
CA GLN A 115 10.81 10.89 -3.94
C GLN A 115 9.38 10.35 -3.94
N LEU A 116 9.16 9.13 -3.43
CA LEU A 116 7.81 8.56 -3.36
C LEU A 116 6.89 9.38 -2.46
N GLN A 117 7.40 9.86 -1.32
CA GLN A 117 6.66 10.68 -0.39
C GLN A 117 6.29 12.02 -1.02
N GLU A 118 7.22 12.67 -1.72
CA GLU A 118 6.98 13.90 -2.46
C GLU A 118 5.84 13.72 -3.48
N ILE A 119 5.93 12.68 -4.32
CA ILE A 119 4.87 12.34 -5.29
C ILE A 119 3.53 12.11 -4.59
N CYS A 120 3.51 11.34 -3.49
CA CYS A 120 2.27 11.05 -2.76
C CYS A 120 1.65 12.28 -2.07
N LYS A 121 2.48 13.23 -1.63
CA LYS A 121 2.05 14.41 -0.87
C LYS A 121 1.71 15.61 -1.72
N MET A 122 2.20 15.66 -2.94
CA MET A 122 1.89 16.75 -3.86
C MET A 122 0.37 16.82 -4.08
N PRO A 123 -0.26 18.01 -3.98
CA PRO A 123 -1.69 18.12 -4.18
C PRO A 123 -2.08 17.73 -5.62
N ARG A 124 -3.33 17.32 -5.80
CA ARG A 124 -3.94 17.09 -7.11
C ARG A 124 -4.26 18.44 -7.73
N ILE A 125 -3.86 18.63 -8.99
CA ILE A 125 -4.20 19.86 -9.73
C ILE A 125 -5.62 19.81 -10.31
N GLU A 126 -6.02 18.66 -10.86
CA GLU A 126 -7.37 18.45 -11.38
C GLU A 126 -8.32 17.96 -10.29
N ASN A 127 -9.42 18.69 -10.09
CA ASN A 127 -10.49 18.24 -9.22
C ASN A 127 -11.50 17.41 -10.02
N GLY A 128 -11.44 16.09 -9.80
CA GLY A 128 -12.52 15.17 -10.14
C GLY A 128 -13.73 15.32 -9.23
N ASN A 129 -14.62 14.32 -9.22
CA ASN A 129 -15.81 14.31 -8.37
C ASN A 129 -15.50 13.92 -6.92
N ILE A 130 -14.31 13.39 -6.62
CA ILE A 130 -13.92 13.06 -5.25
C ILE A 130 -13.30 14.31 -4.60
N PRO A 131 -13.88 14.80 -3.49
CA PRO A 131 -13.50 16.07 -2.91
C PRO A 131 -12.08 16.08 -2.32
N GLY A 132 -11.49 17.26 -2.31
CA GLY A 132 -10.19 17.56 -1.69
C GLY A 132 -9.00 17.40 -2.63
N PHE A 133 -7.85 17.93 -2.23
CA PHE A 133 -6.64 17.96 -3.06
C PHE A 133 -5.67 16.81 -2.78
N LYS A 134 -5.97 15.96 -1.80
CA LYS A 134 -5.07 14.85 -1.45
C LYS A 134 -5.18 13.73 -2.47
N LYS A 135 -4.03 13.20 -2.88
CA LYS A 135 -3.95 11.96 -3.64
C LYS A 135 -4.43 10.79 -2.80
N LYS A 136 -4.93 9.77 -3.47
CA LYS A 136 -5.30 8.50 -2.85
C LYS A 136 -4.15 7.51 -3.06
N VAL A 137 -3.77 6.78 -2.02
CA VAL A 137 -2.60 5.87 -2.08
C VAL A 137 -2.96 4.45 -1.66
N MET A 138 -2.68 3.48 -2.51
CA MET A 138 -2.87 2.07 -2.21
C MET A 138 -1.51 1.38 -2.10
N LEU A 139 -1.16 0.93 -0.89
CA LEU A 139 0.08 0.21 -0.64
C LEU A 139 -0.19 -1.29 -0.75
N ILE A 140 0.42 -1.92 -1.75
CA ILE A 140 0.24 -3.34 -2.05
C ILE A 140 1.46 -4.05 -1.50
N SER A 141 1.23 -4.89 -0.50
CA SER A 141 2.29 -5.65 0.16
C SER A 141 1.73 -6.95 0.72
N ALA A 142 2.54 -7.99 0.80
CA ALA A 142 2.11 -9.27 1.34
C ALA A 142 1.68 -9.16 2.82
N THR A 143 2.36 -8.35 3.63
CA THR A 143 2.12 -8.28 5.08
C THR A 143 2.70 -6.99 5.73
N PRO A 144 1.88 -6.00 6.12
CA PRO A 144 2.36 -4.92 7.01
C PRO A 144 2.71 -5.45 8.42
N MET A 145 2.33 -6.69 8.74
CA MET A 145 2.56 -7.31 10.06
C MET A 145 4.01 -7.69 10.35
N ASN A 146 4.84 -7.87 9.33
CA ASN A 146 6.26 -8.19 9.50
C ASN A 146 7.14 -6.93 9.62
N ASN A 147 6.52 -5.75 9.52
CA ASN A 147 7.21 -4.47 9.57
C ASN A 147 7.41 -4.00 11.02
N THR A 148 8.50 -3.29 11.28
CA THR A 148 8.70 -2.65 12.58
C THR A 148 7.71 -1.50 12.77
N PRO A 149 7.46 -1.03 14.01
CA PRO A 149 6.63 0.15 14.23
C PRO A 149 7.14 1.39 13.48
N ALA A 150 8.45 1.50 13.30
CA ALA A 150 9.06 2.58 12.52
C ALA A 150 8.72 2.46 11.03
N ASP A 151 8.81 1.27 10.46
CA ASP A 151 8.48 1.00 9.07
C ASP A 151 7.00 1.28 8.77
N ILE A 152 6.10 0.84 9.66
CA ILE A 152 4.65 1.09 9.52
C ILE A 152 4.37 2.60 9.57
N TYR A 153 5.05 3.32 10.47
CA TYR A 153 4.96 4.77 10.53
C TYR A 153 5.41 5.41 9.19
N THR A 154 6.55 4.98 8.63
CA THR A 154 7.04 5.40 7.31
C THR A 154 6.02 5.20 6.20
N GLU A 155 5.46 4.01 6.09
CA GLU A 155 4.50 3.67 5.04
C GLU A 155 3.22 4.50 5.15
N ILE A 156 2.71 4.70 6.37
CA ILE A 156 1.50 5.49 6.61
C ILE A 156 1.72 6.97 6.28
N GLN A 157 2.94 7.48 6.49
CA GLN A 157 3.26 8.86 6.15
C GLN A 157 3.11 9.16 4.66
N LEU A 158 3.13 8.18 3.77
CA LEU A 158 2.88 8.41 2.35
C LEU A 158 1.50 9.04 2.10
N PHE A 159 0.48 8.67 2.89
CA PHE A 159 -0.90 9.12 2.67
C PHE A 159 -1.54 9.84 3.86
N GLN A 160 -0.93 9.80 5.04
CA GLN A 160 -1.42 10.50 6.24
C GLN A 160 -0.51 11.66 6.64
N ASP A 161 -1.10 12.73 7.16
CA ASP A 161 -0.35 13.78 7.84
C ASP A 161 0.01 13.28 9.27
N PRO A 162 1.29 13.30 9.67
CA PRO A 162 1.70 12.84 10.99
C PRO A 162 1.02 13.57 12.17
N ARG A 163 0.69 14.86 11.99
CA ARG A 163 0.12 15.72 13.03
C ARG A 163 -1.40 15.78 12.99
N ARG A 164 -2.01 15.45 11.85
CA ARG A 164 -3.45 15.47 11.61
C ARG A 164 -3.89 14.28 10.77
N CYS A 165 -3.84 13.09 11.37
CA CYS A 165 -4.27 11.87 10.68
C CYS A 165 -5.78 11.64 10.80
N THR A 166 -6.34 10.89 9.84
CA THR A 166 -7.77 10.57 9.75
C THR A 166 -8.10 9.19 10.34
N ILE A 167 -7.14 8.56 11.03
CA ILE A 167 -7.27 7.22 11.62
C ILE A 167 -8.08 7.31 12.92
N ASP A 168 -9.08 6.46 13.07
CA ASP A 168 -9.97 6.53 14.23
C ASP A 168 -9.21 6.26 15.54
N GLY A 169 -9.33 7.20 16.49
CA GLY A 169 -8.69 7.09 17.80
C GLY A 169 -7.18 7.37 17.81
N VAL A 170 -6.61 7.80 16.68
CA VAL A 170 -5.22 8.28 16.59
C VAL A 170 -5.28 9.62 15.86
N SER A 171 -5.09 10.74 16.58
CA SER A 171 -5.09 12.09 15.98
C SER A 171 -3.69 12.57 15.59
N ASN A 172 -2.66 12.01 16.23
CA ASN A 172 -1.26 12.32 15.96
C ASN A 172 -0.45 11.02 15.89
N LEU A 173 -0.01 10.68 14.67
CA LEU A 173 0.77 9.48 14.40
C LEU A 173 2.13 9.53 15.09
N THR A 174 2.80 10.68 15.10
CA THR A 174 4.11 10.81 15.74
C THR A 174 3.99 10.52 17.23
N ALA A 175 3.03 11.12 17.92
CA ALA A 175 2.80 10.89 19.35
C ALA A 175 2.41 9.43 19.66
N PHE A 176 1.68 8.77 18.76
CA PHE A 176 1.34 7.36 18.90
C PHE A 176 2.55 6.43 18.70
N PHE A 177 3.34 6.64 17.64
CA PHE A 177 4.43 5.76 17.25
C PHE A 177 5.75 6.00 18.00
N SER A 178 6.06 7.23 18.42
CA SER A 178 7.29 7.55 19.16
C SER A 178 7.55 6.64 20.37
N PRO A 179 6.61 6.43 21.31
CA PRO A 179 6.83 5.54 22.44
C PRO A 179 7.00 4.07 22.00
N LEU A 180 6.23 3.63 21.00
CA LEU A 180 6.28 2.25 20.49
C LEU A 180 7.61 1.95 19.79
N ILE A 181 8.14 2.91 19.02
CA ILE A 181 9.45 2.79 18.38
C ILE A 181 10.56 2.72 19.44
N LYS A 182 10.46 3.53 20.50
CA LYS A 182 11.44 3.52 21.61
C LYS A 182 11.41 2.19 22.34
N GLU A 183 10.23 1.70 22.72
CA GLU A 183 10.04 0.41 23.39
C GLU A 183 10.53 -0.75 22.53
N PHE A 184 10.20 -0.77 21.22
CA PHE A 184 10.69 -1.79 20.29
C PHE A 184 12.22 -1.80 20.19
N LYS A 185 12.86 -0.63 20.10
CA LYS A 185 14.33 -0.52 20.06
C LYS A 185 14.97 -1.00 21.36
N GLN A 186 14.33 -0.75 22.50
CA GLN A 186 14.79 -1.23 23.80
C GLN A 186 14.70 -2.75 23.89
N LEU A 187 13.53 -3.34 23.60
CA LEU A 187 13.31 -4.79 23.62
C LEU A 187 14.31 -5.55 22.72
N LYS A 188 14.65 -4.99 21.56
CA LYS A 188 15.61 -5.61 20.63
C LYS A 188 17.05 -5.60 21.15
N ARG A 189 17.39 -4.73 22.11
CA ARG A 189 18.72 -4.60 22.71
C ARG A 189 18.86 -5.38 24.03
N GLU A 190 17.75 -5.83 24.60
CA GLU A 190 17.78 -6.58 25.86
C GLU A 190 18.37 -7.98 25.65
N PRO A 191 19.30 -8.44 26.50
CA PRO A 191 19.92 -9.76 26.37
C PRO A 191 18.90 -10.90 26.55
N ASN A 192 17.85 -10.67 27.34
CA ASN A 192 16.72 -11.57 27.51
C ASN A 192 15.50 -10.98 26.80
N PHE A 193 15.28 -11.39 25.54
CA PHE A 193 14.17 -10.87 24.72
C PHE A 193 12.81 -11.26 25.31
N ASP A 194 12.06 -10.29 25.85
CA ASP A 194 10.72 -10.51 26.38
C ASP A 194 9.68 -10.60 25.24
N ILE A 195 9.37 -11.84 24.86
CA ILE A 195 8.38 -12.17 23.83
C ILE A 195 6.98 -11.66 24.20
N SER A 196 6.62 -11.61 25.49
CA SER A 196 5.31 -11.18 25.95
C SER A 196 5.11 -9.68 25.74
N ARG A 197 6.10 -8.87 26.11
CA ARG A 197 6.10 -7.42 25.85
C ARG A 197 6.08 -7.12 24.35
N PHE A 198 6.89 -7.85 23.58
CA PHE A 198 6.89 -7.72 22.12
C PHE A 198 5.51 -7.98 21.51
N LYS A 199 4.83 -9.06 21.93
CA LYS A 199 3.47 -9.38 21.46
C LYS A 199 2.48 -8.27 21.80
N LYS A 200 2.49 -7.75 23.02
CA LYS A 200 1.61 -6.64 23.43
C LYS A 200 1.83 -5.38 22.60
N LEU A 201 3.09 -5.04 22.31
CA LEU A 201 3.44 -3.92 21.45
C LEU A 201 2.90 -4.12 20.02
N ALA A 202 3.12 -5.31 19.46
CA ALA A 202 2.64 -5.65 18.12
C ALA A 202 1.10 -5.65 18.03
N GLU A 203 0.40 -6.14 19.04
CA GLU A 203 -1.07 -6.10 19.14
C GLU A 203 -1.57 -4.66 19.17
N ARG A 204 -0.94 -3.79 19.97
CA ARG A 204 -1.32 -2.38 20.04
C ARG A 204 -1.20 -1.67 18.69
N VAL A 205 -0.11 -1.88 17.95
CA VAL A 205 0.05 -1.33 16.59
C VAL A 205 -0.98 -1.93 15.64
N ARG A 206 -1.19 -3.24 15.73
CA ARG A 206 -2.12 -3.97 14.87
C ARG A 206 -3.54 -3.44 15.02
N ASP A 207 -4.06 -3.41 16.23
CA ASP A 207 -5.47 -3.13 16.47
C ASP A 207 -5.82 -1.67 16.26
N ARG A 208 -4.90 -0.76 16.58
CA ARG A 208 -5.13 0.69 16.46
C ARG A 208 -4.85 1.24 15.07
N VAL A 209 -3.96 0.62 14.30
CA VAL A 209 -3.47 1.21 13.05
C VAL A 209 -3.57 0.26 11.88
N ILE A 210 -2.98 -0.93 11.96
CA ILE A 210 -2.95 -1.86 10.82
C ILE A 210 -4.37 -2.31 10.46
N LYS A 211 -5.16 -2.76 11.43
CA LYS A 211 -6.51 -3.32 11.20
C LYS A 211 -7.47 -2.29 10.57
N PRO A 212 -7.55 -1.02 11.04
CA PRO A 212 -8.35 0.01 10.35
C PRO A 212 -7.89 0.30 8.92
N LEU A 213 -6.57 0.30 8.68
CA LEU A 213 -5.98 0.69 7.40
C LEU A 213 -5.75 -0.47 6.43
N THR A 214 -5.98 -1.71 6.83
CA THR A 214 -5.67 -2.88 6.01
C THR A 214 -6.95 -3.53 5.52
N VAL A 215 -6.98 -3.84 4.23
CA VAL A 215 -7.89 -4.84 3.68
C VAL A 215 -7.10 -6.13 3.58
N ARG A 216 -7.57 -7.14 4.32
CA ARG A 216 -6.99 -8.48 4.29
C ARG A 216 -8.10 -9.46 3.92
N ARG A 217 -7.82 -10.32 2.94
CA ARG A 217 -8.56 -11.57 2.76
C ARG A 217 -7.64 -12.74 3.11
N THR A 218 -8.11 -13.63 3.97
CA THR A 218 -7.42 -14.91 4.19
C THR A 218 -7.91 -15.94 3.16
N ARG A 219 -7.13 -17.00 2.89
CA ARG A 219 -7.55 -18.09 1.99
C ARG A 219 -8.89 -18.68 2.45
N THR A 220 -9.09 -18.82 3.75
CA THR A 220 -10.34 -19.29 4.38
C THR A 220 -11.51 -18.35 4.11
N ASP A 221 -11.30 -17.03 4.13
CA ASP A 221 -12.37 -16.06 3.79
C ASP A 221 -12.81 -16.18 2.32
N ILE A 222 -11.91 -16.61 1.42
CA ILE A 222 -12.18 -16.76 -0.02
C ILE A 222 -12.82 -18.11 -0.33
N GLU A 223 -12.37 -19.18 0.32
CA GLU A 223 -12.97 -20.53 0.21
C GLU A 223 -14.44 -20.53 0.68
N ASN A 224 -14.78 -19.68 1.65
CA ASN A 224 -16.15 -19.49 2.13
C ASN A 224 -17.03 -18.65 1.18
N VAL A 225 -16.50 -18.08 0.09
CA VAL A 225 -17.31 -17.40 -0.93
C VAL A 225 -17.78 -18.42 -1.98
N PRO A 226 -19.08 -18.77 -2.03
CA PRO A 226 -19.58 -19.88 -2.86
C PRO A 226 -19.28 -19.73 -4.36
N ARG A 227 -19.13 -18.49 -4.82
CA ARG A 227 -18.84 -18.16 -6.22
C ARG A 227 -17.37 -18.41 -6.60
N TYR A 228 -16.42 -18.24 -5.68
CA TYR A 228 -14.99 -18.45 -5.93
C TYR A 228 -14.59 -19.92 -5.86
N ASN A 229 -15.24 -20.71 -4.99
CA ASN A 229 -14.94 -22.14 -4.84
C ASN A 229 -15.26 -22.96 -6.11
N LYS A 230 -16.20 -22.47 -6.95
CA LYS A 230 -16.51 -23.08 -8.25
C LYS A 230 -15.42 -22.89 -9.31
N ASP A 231 -14.66 -21.80 -9.24
CA ASP A 231 -13.70 -21.42 -10.30
C ASP A 231 -12.26 -21.83 -9.98
N VAL A 232 -11.91 -22.06 -8.70
CA VAL A 232 -10.50 -22.20 -8.27
C VAL A 232 -10.08 -23.65 -7.94
N ASN A 233 -10.99 -24.63 -7.84
CA ASN A 233 -10.66 -26.04 -7.48
C ASN A 233 -9.66 -26.16 -6.30
N GLY A 234 -9.78 -25.26 -5.32
CA GLY A 234 -8.90 -25.20 -4.15
C GLY A 234 -7.53 -24.55 -4.40
N PHE A 235 -7.05 -23.81 -3.41
CA PHE A 235 -5.69 -23.26 -3.45
C PHE A 235 -4.65 -24.40 -3.28
N PRO A 236 -3.48 -24.31 -3.94
CA PRO A 236 -2.39 -25.27 -3.68
C PRO A 236 -2.03 -25.24 -2.19
N LYS A 237 -2.08 -26.42 -1.56
CA LYS A 237 -1.68 -26.62 -0.17
C LYS A 237 -0.18 -26.39 -0.09
N VAL A 238 0.23 -25.47 0.76
CA VAL A 238 1.65 -25.23 1.02
C VAL A 238 2.18 -26.45 1.74
N GLU A 239 2.96 -27.28 1.05
CA GLU A 239 3.71 -28.35 1.70
C GLU A 239 4.76 -27.75 2.63
N ARG A 240 5.01 -28.43 3.75
CA ARG A 240 6.03 -27.99 4.71
C ARG A 240 7.39 -28.00 4.01
N PRO A 241 8.25 -26.99 4.22
CA PRO A 241 9.57 -26.97 3.60
C PRO A 241 10.32 -28.25 3.94
N ILE A 242 10.80 -28.94 2.90
CA ILE A 242 11.62 -30.14 3.02
C ILE A 242 13.03 -29.67 3.36
N GLU A 243 13.55 -30.12 4.49
CA GLU A 243 14.92 -29.82 4.92
C GLU A 243 15.90 -30.38 3.88
N SER A 244 16.65 -29.49 3.21
CA SER A 244 17.70 -29.90 2.29
C SER A 244 18.93 -30.31 3.10
N ARG A 245 19.17 -31.61 3.24
CA ARG A 245 20.45 -32.14 3.74
C ARG A 245 21.46 -32.09 2.59
N TYR A 246 22.33 -31.09 2.63
CA TYR A 246 23.61 -31.12 1.92
C TYR A 246 24.67 -31.77 2.79
#